data_AF-A0A2S6GZT8-F1
#
_entry.id   AF-A0A2S6GZT8-F1
#
_cell.length_a   1.000
_cell.length_b   1.000
_cell.length_c   1.000
_cell.angle_alpha   90.00
_cell.angle_beta   90.00
_cell.angle_gamma   90.00
#
_symmetry.space_group_name_H-M   'P 1'
#
loop_
_entity.id
_entity.type
_entity.pdbx_description
1 polymer ?
#
loop_
_entity_poly.entity_id
_entity_poly.type
_entity_poly.pdbx_seq_one_letter_code
_entity_poly.pdbx_strand_id
1 'polypeptide(L)'
;MNTLKKILATIVMTAMTSTAFAVANPSYEDVRAAIDNTLAKVEEAKAALDTGASNEAVIDMVTDARQLQKDIANNVLDLKRNQASNVLKQARTALSNNEPQAAKESLADALNRYKEIKQLYAANH
;
A
#
# COMPACT_ATOMS: atom_id res chain seq x y z
N MET A 1 50.91 -46.33 -1.58
CA MET A 1 51.97 -45.40 -2.04
C MET A 1 51.28 -44.24 -2.73
N ASN A 2 51.15 -43.11 -2.02
CA ASN A 2 51.90 -41.87 -2.30
C ASN A 2 51.29 -41.09 -3.46
N THR A 3 51.00 -39.80 -3.44
CA THR A 3 51.13 -38.69 -2.48
C THR A 3 50.61 -37.46 -3.25
N LEU A 4 49.99 -36.51 -2.56
CA LEU A 4 50.10 -35.06 -2.84
C LEU A 4 49.88 -34.57 -4.27
N LYS A 5 48.69 -34.00 -4.53
CA LYS A 5 48.61 -32.73 -5.28
C LYS A 5 47.69 -31.76 -4.55
N LYS A 6 48.35 -30.76 -3.98
CA LYS A 6 47.84 -29.58 -3.29
C LYS A 6 46.82 -28.86 -4.16
N ILE A 7 45.61 -28.65 -3.66
CA ILE A 7 44.74 -27.58 -4.15
C ILE A 7 44.23 -26.83 -2.91
N LEU A 8 45.01 -25.84 -2.49
CA LEU A 8 44.50 -24.73 -1.68
C LEU A 8 43.59 -23.92 -2.61
N ALA A 9 42.28 -24.10 -2.49
CA ALA A 9 41.31 -23.18 -3.06
C ALA A 9 41.13 -22.03 -2.07
N THR A 10 41.83 -20.93 -2.33
CA THR A 10 41.68 -19.67 -1.61
C THR A 10 40.27 -19.13 -1.87
N ILE A 11 39.39 -19.24 -0.88
CA ILE A 11 38.07 -18.59 -0.91
C ILE A 11 38.32 -17.09 -0.75
N VAL A 12 38.33 -16.37 -1.86
CA VAL A 12 38.27 -14.91 -1.86
C VAL A 12 36.86 -14.53 -1.41
N MET A 13 36.72 -14.13 -0.14
CA MET A 13 35.51 -13.45 0.32
C MET A 13 35.47 -12.08 -0.36
N THR A 14 34.75 -11.99 -1.47
CA THR A 14 34.33 -10.72 -2.04
C THR A 14 33.32 -10.11 -1.07
N ALA A 15 33.80 -9.24 -0.18
CA ALA A 15 32.94 -8.36 0.58
C ALA A 15 32.15 -7.50 -0.41
N MET A 16 30.90 -7.88 -0.68
CA MET A 16 29.96 -7.01 -1.35
C MET A 16 29.68 -5.86 -0.37
N THR A 17 30.39 -4.76 -0.54
CA THR A 17 30.03 -3.48 0.05
C THR A 17 28.69 -3.08 -0.55
N SER A 18 27.60 -3.43 0.14
CA SER A 18 26.28 -2.90 -0.18
C SER A 18 26.35 -1.39 0.05
N THR A 19 26.40 -0.64 -1.05
CA THR A 19 26.11 0.78 -1.03
C THR A 19 24.65 0.91 -0.61
N ALA A 20 24.41 1.21 0.67
CA ALA A 20 23.12 1.65 1.13
C ALA A 20 22.80 2.95 0.40
N PHE A 21 22.06 2.87 -0.70
CA PHE A 21 21.46 4.05 -1.31
C PHE A 21 20.52 4.63 -0.26
N ALA A 22 20.83 5.83 0.22
CA ALA A 22 19.89 6.59 1.01
C ALA A 22 18.63 6.79 0.16
N VAL A 23 17.56 6.08 0.51
CA VAL A 23 16.25 6.29 -0.11
C VAL A 23 15.92 7.75 0.16
N ALA A 24 15.84 8.56 -0.89
CA ALA A 24 15.43 9.94 -0.75
C ALA A 24 14.06 9.95 -0.06
N ASN A 25 13.91 10.75 1.00
CA ASN A 25 12.60 10.95 1.59
C ASN A 25 11.66 11.50 0.50
N PRO A 26 10.42 10.97 0.40
CA PRO A 26 9.47 11.44 -0.59
C PRO A 26 9.24 12.95 -0.42
N SER A 27 9.10 13.65 -1.54
CA SER A 27 8.77 15.07 -1.49
C SER A 27 7.33 15.28 -1.00
N TYR A 28 7.00 16.52 -0.63
CA TYR A 28 5.63 16.87 -0.25
C TYR A 28 4.62 16.50 -1.36
N GLU A 29 4.96 16.82 -2.60
CA GLU A 29 4.10 16.54 -3.76
C GLU A 29 3.93 15.04 -3.99
N ASP A 30 4.97 14.23 -3.73
CA ASP A 30 4.87 12.77 -3.87
C ASP A 30 3.87 12.16 -2.88
N VAL A 31 3.94 12.57 -1.61
CA VAL A 31 3.01 12.08 -0.57
C VAL A 31 1.59 12.58 -0.86
N ARG A 32 1.45 13.84 -1.28
CA ARG A 32 0.15 14.41 -1.67
C ARG A 32 -0.47 13.64 -2.85
N ALA A 33 0.32 13.37 -3.89
CA ALA A 33 -0.11 12.60 -5.04
C ALA A 33 -0.51 11.16 -4.65
N ALA A 34 0.24 10.52 -3.75
CA ALA A 34 -0.11 9.20 -3.24
C ALA A 34 -1.45 9.18 -2.50
N ILE A 35 -1.73 10.23 -1.70
CA ILE A 35 -3.03 10.40 -1.03
C ILE A 35 -4.15 10.57 -2.06
N ASP A 36 -3.95 11.44 -3.05
CA ASP A 36 -4.95 11.74 -4.08
C ASP A 36 -5.25 10.51 -4.96
N ASN A 37 -4.22 9.77 -5.38
CA ASN A 37 -4.36 8.53 -6.15
C ASN A 37 -5.10 7.45 -5.35
N THR A 38 -4.77 7.31 -4.06
CA THR A 38 -5.47 6.38 -3.18
C THR A 38 -6.95 6.76 -3.06
N LEU A 39 -7.25 8.04 -2.81
CA LEU A 39 -8.63 8.53 -2.73
C LEU A 39 -9.41 8.24 -4.01
N ALA A 40 -8.87 8.61 -5.16
CA ALA A 40 -9.50 8.40 -6.45
C ALA A 40 -9.84 6.92 -6.68
N LYS A 41 -8.91 6.01 -6.34
CA LYS A 41 -9.13 4.56 -6.50
C LYS A 41 -10.20 4.01 -5.54
N VAL A 42 -10.28 4.52 -4.30
CA VAL A 42 -11.36 4.13 -3.38
C VAL A 42 -12.72 4.68 -3.87
N GLU A 43 -12.76 5.89 -4.42
CA GLU A 43 -13.98 6.47 -5.01
C GLU A 43 -14.45 5.65 -6.22
N GLU A 44 -13.51 5.25 -7.08
CA GLU A 44 -13.76 4.35 -8.20
C GLU A 44 -14.33 3.00 -7.74
N ALA A 45 -13.72 2.36 -6.74
CA ALA A 45 -14.19 1.08 -6.20
C ALA A 45 -15.62 1.20 -5.64
N LYS A 46 -15.92 2.29 -4.92
CA LYS A 46 -17.26 2.55 -4.40
C LYS A 46 -18.28 2.76 -5.52
N ALA A 47 -17.93 3.58 -6.52
CA ALA A 47 -18.79 3.85 -7.67
C ALA A 47 -19.07 2.58 -8.50
N ALA A 48 -18.05 1.73 -8.71
CA ALA A 48 -18.21 0.44 -9.37
C ALA A 48 -19.20 -0.46 -8.61
N LEU A 49 -19.06 -0.55 -7.29
CA LEU A 49 -19.99 -1.32 -6.46
C LEU A 49 -21.42 -0.74 -6.46
N ASP A 50 -21.56 0.58 -6.55
CA ASP A 50 -22.86 1.26 -6.63
C ASP A 50 -23.56 1.08 -7.98
N THR A 51 -22.78 0.96 -9.06
CA THR A 51 -23.28 0.74 -10.43
C THR A 51 -23.48 -0.73 -10.79
N GLY A 52 -23.22 -1.65 -9.86
CA GLY A 52 -23.46 -3.09 -10.03
C GLY A 52 -22.32 -3.87 -10.68
N ALA A 53 -21.08 -3.38 -10.59
CA ALA A 53 -19.90 -4.18 -10.93
C ALA A 53 -19.82 -5.45 -10.06
N SER A 54 -19.15 -6.50 -10.58
CA SER A 54 -19.01 -7.76 -9.84
C SER A 54 -18.14 -7.59 -8.59
N ASN A 55 -18.37 -8.43 -7.58
CA ASN A 55 -17.58 -8.40 -6.34
C ASN A 55 -16.09 -8.61 -6.62
N GLU A 56 -15.73 -9.46 -7.58
CA GLU A 56 -14.36 -9.72 -8.00
C GLU A 56 -13.70 -8.46 -8.57
N ALA A 57 -14.40 -7.76 -9.47
CA ALA A 57 -13.88 -6.52 -10.04
C ALA A 57 -13.66 -5.44 -8.97
N VAL A 58 -14.58 -5.32 -8.02
CA VAL A 58 -14.44 -4.37 -6.90
C VAL A 58 -13.33 -4.80 -5.95
N ILE A 59 -13.15 -6.11 -5.70
CA ILE A 59 -12.03 -6.65 -4.89
C ILE A 59 -10.67 -6.25 -5.49
N ASP A 60 -10.53 -6.30 -6.81
CA ASP A 60 -9.30 -5.90 -7.49
C ASP A 60 -9.05 -4.39 -7.31
N MET A 61 -10.05 -3.56 -7.50
CA MET A 61 -9.96 -2.10 -7.26
C MET A 61 -9.59 -1.77 -5.80
N VAL A 62 -10.18 -2.47 -4.84
CA VAL A 62 -9.84 -2.31 -3.41
C VAL A 62 -8.41 -2.78 -3.14
N THR A 63 -7.94 -3.82 -3.82
CA THR A 63 -6.56 -4.30 -3.71
C THR A 63 -5.58 -3.26 -4.25
N ASP A 64 -5.90 -2.62 -5.37
CA ASP A 64 -5.11 -1.52 -5.94
C ASP A 64 -5.05 -0.33 -4.99
N ALA A 65 -6.17 0.09 -4.41
CA ALA A 65 -6.18 1.18 -3.40
C ALA A 65 -5.27 0.85 -2.20
N ARG A 66 -5.28 -0.41 -1.74
CA ARG A 66 -4.40 -0.87 -0.65
C ARG A 66 -2.93 -0.93 -1.05
N GLN A 67 -2.63 -1.05 -2.33
CA GLN A 67 -1.26 -0.97 -2.84
C GLN A 67 -0.82 0.49 -2.94
N LEU A 68 -1.63 1.36 -3.54
CA LEU A 68 -1.36 2.80 -3.68
C LEU A 68 -1.14 3.50 -2.34
N GLN A 69 -1.93 3.17 -1.31
CA GLN A 69 -1.76 3.80 0.00
C GLN A 69 -0.37 3.57 0.61
N LYS A 70 0.37 2.53 0.20
CA LYS A 70 1.73 2.28 0.72
C LYS A 70 2.71 3.38 0.33
N ASP A 71 2.41 4.12 -0.74
CA ASP A 71 3.22 5.24 -1.21
C ASP A 71 2.96 6.52 -0.39
N ILE A 72 1.96 6.51 0.51
CA ILE A 72 1.78 7.54 1.54
C ILE A 72 2.84 7.31 2.63
N ALA A 73 4.07 7.70 2.29
CA ALA A 73 5.26 7.52 3.10
C ALA A 73 5.50 8.75 3.98
N ASN A 74 4.74 8.83 5.07
CA ASN A 74 4.87 9.87 6.09
C ASN A 74 4.58 9.31 7.50
N ASN A 75 5.56 9.43 8.40
CA ASN A 75 5.49 8.88 9.76
C ASN A 75 4.32 9.41 10.59
N VAL A 76 3.92 10.68 10.38
CA VAL A 76 2.79 11.29 11.10
C VAL A 76 1.46 10.67 10.65
N LEU A 77 1.38 10.23 9.40
CA LEU A 77 0.18 9.64 8.82
C LEU A 77 0.08 8.13 9.01
N ASP A 78 1.16 7.43 9.36
CA ASP A 78 1.25 5.97 9.40
C ASP A 78 0.11 5.30 10.16
N LEU A 79 -0.21 5.79 11.36
CA LEU A 79 -1.29 5.22 12.17
C LEU A 79 -2.65 5.32 11.47
N LYS A 80 -2.97 6.52 10.95
CA LYS A 80 -4.24 6.77 10.26
C LYS A 80 -4.32 6.02 8.94
N ARG A 81 -3.22 5.98 8.19
CA ARG A 81 -3.09 5.20 6.96
C ARG A 81 -3.33 3.71 7.22
N ASN A 82 -2.74 3.16 8.28
CA ASN A 82 -2.93 1.75 8.65
C ASN A 82 -4.38 1.47 9.05
N GLN A 83 -5.02 2.38 9.80
CA GLN A 83 -6.45 2.28 10.14
C GLN A 83 -7.32 2.29 8.88
N ALA A 84 -7.10 3.21 7.94
CA ALA A 84 -7.82 3.27 6.68
C ALA A 84 -7.61 2.00 5.82
N SER A 85 -6.37 1.50 5.75
CA SER A 85 -6.02 0.26 5.03
C SER A 85 -6.66 -0.99 5.63
N ASN A 86 -6.90 -1.00 6.95
CA ASN A 86 -7.66 -2.07 7.61
C ASN A 86 -9.13 -2.04 7.24
N VAL A 87 -9.73 -0.85 7.09
CA VAL A 87 -11.12 -0.72 6.63
C VAL A 87 -11.25 -1.16 5.17
N LEU A 88 -10.28 -0.84 4.30
CA LEU A 88 -10.24 -1.41 2.93
C LEU A 88 -10.14 -2.94 2.95
N LYS A 89 -9.39 -3.51 3.90
CA LYS A 89 -9.34 -4.98 4.07
C LYS A 89 -10.72 -5.54 4.47
N GLN A 90 -11.45 -4.85 5.34
CA GLN A 90 -12.82 -5.23 5.71
C GLN A 90 -13.77 -5.19 4.50
N ALA A 91 -13.70 -4.13 3.69
CA ALA A 91 -14.47 -4.04 2.45
C ALA A 91 -14.22 -5.23 1.53
N ARG A 92 -12.94 -5.58 1.34
CA ARG A 92 -12.54 -6.75 0.53
C ARG A 92 -13.09 -8.07 1.09
N THR A 93 -13.03 -8.26 2.40
CA THR A 93 -13.59 -9.44 3.07
C THR A 93 -15.10 -9.51 2.87
N ALA A 94 -15.83 -8.41 3.06
CA ALA A 94 -17.27 -8.35 2.85
C ALA A 94 -17.66 -8.71 1.41
N LEU A 95 -16.95 -8.17 0.41
CA LEU A 95 -17.16 -8.54 -1.00
C LEU A 95 -16.91 -10.05 -1.23
N SER A 96 -15.87 -10.60 -0.62
CA SER A 96 -15.55 -12.04 -0.73
C SER A 96 -16.63 -12.93 -0.09
N ASN A 97 -17.34 -12.41 0.91
CA ASN A 97 -18.44 -13.07 1.58
C ASN A 97 -19.80 -12.83 0.90
N ASN A 98 -19.84 -12.14 -0.23
CA ASN A 98 -21.06 -11.69 -0.90
C ASN A 98 -21.94 -10.77 -0.04
N GLU A 99 -21.31 -9.88 0.71
CA GLU A 99 -21.94 -8.86 1.58
C GLU A 99 -21.71 -7.44 1.01
N PRO A 100 -22.28 -7.09 -0.16
CA PRO A 100 -21.99 -5.84 -0.85
C PRO A 100 -22.41 -4.60 -0.04
N GLN A 101 -23.45 -4.69 0.80
CA GLN A 101 -23.86 -3.57 1.65
C GLN A 101 -22.81 -3.26 2.72
N ALA A 102 -22.26 -4.27 3.40
CA ALA A 102 -21.18 -4.09 4.37
C ALA A 102 -19.89 -3.58 3.69
N ALA A 103 -19.64 -4.01 2.45
CA ALA A 103 -18.55 -3.47 1.64
C ALA A 103 -18.74 -1.98 1.32
N LYS A 104 -19.96 -1.54 0.95
CA LYS A 104 -20.27 -0.12 0.70
C LYS A 104 -20.03 0.75 1.92
N GLU A 105 -20.45 0.29 3.09
CA GLU A 105 -20.23 0.99 4.36
C GLU A 105 -18.75 1.11 4.68
N SER A 106 -18.00 0.01 4.52
CA SER A 106 -16.55 0.01 4.71
C SER A 106 -15.84 0.93 3.71
N LEU A 107 -16.23 0.94 2.43
CA LEU A 107 -15.66 1.84 1.43
C LEU A 107 -15.96 3.31 1.75
N ALA A 108 -17.16 3.62 2.24
CA ALA A 108 -17.51 4.97 2.67
C ALA A 108 -16.67 5.42 3.88
N ASP A 109 -16.45 4.55 4.88
CA ASP A 109 -15.57 4.85 6.01
C ASP A 109 -14.12 5.05 5.54
N ALA A 110 -13.61 4.16 4.69
CA ALA A 110 -12.27 4.29 4.12
C ALA A 110 -12.09 5.64 3.39
N LEU A 111 -13.07 6.06 2.58
CA LEU A 111 -13.06 7.37 1.91
C LEU A 111 -12.94 8.53 2.89
N ASN A 112 -13.76 8.52 3.95
CA ASN A 112 -13.73 9.57 4.95
C ASN A 112 -12.36 9.63 5.65
N ARG A 113 -11.78 8.48 6.00
CA ARG A 113 -10.45 8.40 6.62
C ARG A 113 -9.35 8.90 5.70
N TYR A 114 -9.37 8.58 4.41
CA TYR A 114 -8.39 9.14 3.47
C TYR A 114 -8.58 10.64 3.23
N LYS A 115 -9.82 11.15 3.29
CA LYS A 115 -10.08 12.60 3.28
C LYS A 115 -9.52 13.29 4.53
N GLU A 116 -9.66 12.69 5.71
CA GLU A 116 -9.00 13.17 6.93
C GLU A 116 -7.47 13.16 6.81
N ILE A 117 -6.89 12.08 6.27
CA ILE A 117 -5.44 11.99 6.02
C ILE A 117 -4.98 13.14 5.11
N LYS A 118 -5.71 13.41 4.03
CA LYS A 118 -5.43 14.54 3.13
C LYS A 118 -5.47 15.88 3.86
N GLN A 119 -6.50 16.12 4.67
CA GLN A 119 -6.64 17.36 5.45
C GLN A 119 -5.51 17.52 6.46
N LEU A 120 -5.16 16.46 7.18
CA LEU A 120 -4.05 16.48 8.12
C LEU A 120 -2.72 16.73 7.43
N TYR A 121 -2.51 16.15 6.25
CA TYR A 121 -1.29 16.37 5.51
C TYR A 121 -1.15 17.83 5.07
N ALA A 122 -2.23 18.40 4.52
CA ALA A 122 -2.31 19.79 4.08
C ALA A 122 -2.28 20.82 5.23
N ALA A 123 -2.60 20.44 6.47
CA ALA A 123 -2.51 21.33 7.63
C ALA A 123 -1.10 21.40 8.23
N ASN A 124 -0.25 20.40 7.95
CA ASN A 124 1.09 20.28 8.53
C ASN A 124 2.22 20.63 7.55
N HIS A 125 1.89 21.06 6.33
CA HIS A 125 2.80 21.42 5.25
C HIS A 125 2.19 22.57 4.44
#